data_AF-A0A973AUD0-F1
#
_entry.id   AF-A0A973AUD0-F1
#
_cell.length_a   1.000
_cell.length_b   1.000
_cell.length_c   1.000
_cell.angle_alpha   90.00
_cell.angle_beta   90.00
_cell.angle_gamma   90.00
#
_symmetry.space_group_name_H-M   'P 1'
#
loop_
_entity.id
_entity.type
_entity.pdbx_description
1 polymer ?
#
loop_
_entity_poly.entity_id
_entity_poly.type
_entity_poly.pdbx_seq_one_letter_code
_entity_poly.pdbx_strand_id
1 'polypeptide(L)' 'LKALVAIEVSFEAVEGGGMEEVEAVSNVRAATAEFLHDGTRWCTVGRVYFNLAPSAAVKYLSADLELVAEEHAAVRP' A
#
# COMPACT_ATOMS: atom_id res chain seq x y z
N LEU A 1 -13.84 2.00 3.28
CA LEU A 1 -13.58 0.93 2.27
C LEU A 1 -12.14 1.03 1.81
N LYS A 2 -11.46 -0.09 1.56
CA LYS A 2 -10.10 -0.13 1.01
C LYS A 2 -10.11 -0.82 -0.34
N ALA A 3 -9.42 -0.25 -1.32
CA ALA A 3 -9.19 -0.85 -2.63
C ALA A 3 -7.69 -1.10 -2.83
N LEU A 4 -7.36 -2.26 -3.40
CA LEU A 4 -6.02 -2.65 -3.77
C LEU A 4 -5.95 -2.72 -5.29
N VAL A 5 -5.11 -1.87 -5.89
CA VAL A 5 -5.08 -1.64 -7.34
C VAL A 5 -3.70 -1.97 -7.87
N ALA A 6 -3.62 -2.75 -8.95
CA ALA A 6 -2.36 -3.06 -9.62
C ALA A 6 -1.80 -1.79 -10.26
N ILE A 7 -0.52 -1.53 -10.03
CA ILE A 7 0.20 -0.39 -10.61
C ILE A 7 1.60 -0.82 -11.07
N GLU A 8 2.22 0.04 -11.86
CA GLU A 8 3.64 0.04 -12.12
C GLU A 8 4.30 1.18 -11.34
N VAL A 9 5.45 0.93 -10.74
CA VAL A 9 6.19 1.93 -9.95
C VAL A 9 7.67 1.89 -10.33
N SER A 10 8.27 3.06 -10.43
CA SER A 10 9.72 3.26 -10.48
C SER A 10 10.10 4.27 -9.40
N PHE A 11 11.37 4.25 -8.99
CA PHE A 11 11.92 5.22 -8.08
C PHE A 11 13.33 5.59 -8.51
N GLU A 12 13.69 6.83 -8.21
CA GLU A 12 15.01 7.38 -8.44
C GLU A 12 15.80 7.35 -7.13
N ALA A 13 17.10 7.14 -7.23
CA ALA A 13 17.96 7.28 -6.06
C ALA A 13 18.04 8.76 -5.68
N VAL A 14 17.90 9.03 -4.39
CA VAL A 14 18.21 10.35 -3.84
C VAL A 14 19.73 10.45 -3.74
N GLU A 15 20.32 11.55 -4.22
CA GLU A 15 21.76 11.80 -4.14
C GLU A 15 22.24 11.82 -2.68
N GLY A 16 23.32 11.11 -2.40
CA GLY A 16 23.82 10.83 -1.05
C GLY A 16 23.01 9.79 -0.28
N GLY A 17 22.01 9.16 -0.91
CA GLY A 17 21.07 8.23 -0.28
C GLY A 17 21.58 6.80 -0.17
N GLY A 18 22.73 6.49 -0.77
CA GLY A 18 23.37 5.17 -0.71
C GLY A 18 22.68 4.09 -1.55
N MET A 19 21.79 4.50 -2.46
CA MET A 19 21.04 3.61 -3.35
C MET A 19 21.40 3.80 -4.83
N GLU A 20 22.24 4.77 -5.17
CA GLU A 20 22.59 5.19 -6.53
C GLU A 20 23.15 4.05 -7.38
N GLU A 21 23.87 3.12 -6.75
CA GLU A 21 24.52 1.98 -7.41
C GLU A 21 23.65 0.71 -7.41
N VAL A 22 22.43 0.76 -6.85
CA VAL A 22 21.55 -0.41 -6.79
C VAL A 22 20.85 -0.57 -8.13
N GLU A 23 21.12 -1.64 -8.87
CA GLU A 23 20.48 -1.95 -10.16
C GLU A 23 18.94 -1.92 -10.12
N ALA A 24 18.33 -2.09 -8.94
CA ALA A 24 16.89 -1.99 -8.76
C ALA A 24 16.33 -0.58 -8.99
N VAL A 25 17.15 0.46 -8.84
CA VAL A 25 16.79 1.86 -9.07
C VAL A 25 16.55 2.08 -10.57
N SER A 26 15.56 2.91 -10.91
CA SER A 26 15.11 3.17 -12.29
C SER A 26 14.39 2.01 -13.00
N ASN A 27 14.31 0.83 -12.40
CA ASN A 27 13.54 -0.29 -12.95
C ASN A 27 12.05 -0.15 -12.63
N VAL A 28 11.20 -0.27 -13.65
CA VAL A 28 9.74 -0.34 -13.48
C VAL A 28 9.36 -1.70 -12.90
N ARG A 29 8.55 -1.70 -11.85
CA ARG A 29 8.12 -2.92 -11.15
C ARG A 29 6.62 -2.94 -10.98
N ALA A 30 6.05 -4.13 -11.08
CA ALA A 30 4.67 -4.37 -10.69
C ALA A 30 4.53 -4.24 -9.17
N ALA A 31 3.51 -3.50 -8.74
CA ALA A 31 3.17 -3.30 -7.35
C ALA A 31 1.64 -3.17 -7.17
N THR A 32 1.21 -3.06 -5.93
CA THR A 32 -0.19 -2.80 -5.58
C THR A 32 -0.29 -1.53 -4.74
N ALA A 33 -1.05 -0.55 -5.21
CA ALA A 33 -1.36 0.66 -4.46
C ALA A 33 -2.60 0.48 -3.58
N GLU A 34 -2.57 1.12 -2.42
CA GLU A 34 -3.70 1.20 -1.49
C GLU A 34 -4.48 2.52 -1.70
N PHE A 35 -5.79 2.39 -1.88
CA PHE A 35 -6.74 3.50 -1.88
C PHE A 35 -7.75 3.33 -0.77
N LEU A 36 -8.09 4.44 -0.11
CA LEU A 36 -9.07 4.50 0.96
C LEU A 36 -10.26 5.33 0.50
N HIS A 37 -11.46 4.86 0.79
CA HIS A 37 -12.68 5.66 0.62
C HIS A 37 -13.07 6.28 1.95
N ASP A 38 -13.14 7.61 2.02
CA ASP A 38 -13.47 8.36 3.24
C ASP A 38 -14.98 8.46 3.52
N GLY A 39 -15.80 7.84 2.67
CA GLY A 39 -17.26 7.92 2.73
C GLY A 39 -17.85 8.78 1.61
N THR A 40 -17.05 9.66 1.02
CA THR A 40 -17.46 10.54 -0.10
C THR A 40 -16.58 10.41 -1.34
N ARG A 41 -15.28 10.17 -1.15
CA ARG A 41 -14.30 10.09 -2.24
C ARG A 41 -13.24 9.05 -1.96
N TRP A 42 -12.59 8.63 -3.04
CA TRP A 42 -11.36 7.86 -2.98
C TRP A 42 -10.16 8.79 -2.79
N CYS A 43 -9.28 8.42 -1.87
CA CYS A 43 -7.99 9.06 -1.64
C CYS A 43 -6.88 8.00 -1.53
N THR A 44 -5.63 8.43 -1.61
CA THR A 44 -4.47 7.60 -1.32
C THR A 44 -3.62 8.28 -0.26
N VAL A 45 -2.97 7.48 0.57
CA VAL A 45 -1.96 7.93 1.56
C VAL A 45 -0.53 7.58 1.13
N GLY A 46 -0.34 7.18 -0.13
CA GLY A 46 0.99 6.86 -0.68
C GLY A 46 1.53 5.48 -0.30
N ARG A 47 0.70 4.57 0.22
CA ARG A 47 1.12 3.21 0.55
C ARG A 47 1.09 2.29 -0.68
N VAL A 48 2.20 1.62 -0.95
CA VAL A 48 2.40 0.69 -2.07
C VAL A 48 3.04 -0.61 -1.55
N TYR A 49 2.54 -1.75 -2.02
CA TYR A 49 3.09 -3.08 -1.76
C TYR A 49 3.87 -3.56 -2.98
N PHE A 50 5.20 -3.62 -2.87
CA PHE A 50 6.08 -4.10 -3.94
C PHE A 50 5.99 -5.62 -4.09
N ASN A 51 6.15 -6.09 -5.34
CA ASN A 51 6.22 -7.52 -5.68
C ASN A 51 4.98 -8.34 -5.31
N LEU A 52 3.84 -7.68 -5.03
CA LEU A 52 2.57 -8.33 -4.74
C LEU A 52 1.50 -7.83 -5.70
N ALA A 53 0.82 -8.77 -6.35
CA ALA A 53 -0.43 -8.48 -7.08
C ALA A 53 -1.57 -8.23 -6.09
N PRO A 54 -2.65 -7.52 -6.47
CA PRO A 54 -3.72 -7.16 -5.54
C PRO A 54 -4.34 -8.33 -4.79
N SER A 55 -4.58 -9.45 -5.48
CA SER A 55 -5.13 -10.66 -4.86
C SER A 55 -4.18 -11.31 -3.85
N ALA A 56 -2.86 -11.24 -4.09
CA ALA A 56 -1.85 -11.72 -3.14
C ALA A 56 -1.74 -10.77 -1.95
N ALA A 57 -1.82 -9.45 -2.17
CA ALA A 57 -1.82 -8.45 -1.10
C ALA A 57 -3.03 -8.60 -0.16
N VAL A 58 -4.23 -8.89 -0.68
CA VAL A 58 -5.39 -9.22 0.17
C VAL A 58 -5.08 -10.40 1.10
N LYS A 59 -4.55 -11.49 0.54
CA LYS A 59 -4.24 -12.71 1.32
C LYS A 59 -3.16 -12.45 2.37
N TYR A 60 -2.09 -11.77 1.98
CA TYR A 60 -0.98 -11.42 2.87
C TYR A 60 -1.47 -10.59 4.06
N LEU A 61 -2.20 -9.50 3.79
CA LEU A 61 -2.75 -8.64 4.85
C LEU A 61 -3.73 -9.39 5.74
N SER A 62 -4.59 -10.25 5.19
CA SER A 62 -5.52 -11.02 6.03
C SER A 62 -4.84 -12.01 6.98
N ALA A 63 -3.66 -12.50 6.60
CA ALA A 63 -2.92 -13.49 7.38
C ALA A 63 -2.03 -12.86 8.47
N ASP A 64 -1.60 -11.61 8.26
CA ASP A 64 -0.64 -10.91 9.13
C ASP A 64 -1.32 -9.95 10.14
N LEU A 65 -2.65 -9.94 10.17
CA LEU A 65 -3.43 -9.12 11.09
C LEU A 65 -3.93 -9.97 12.27
N GLU A 66 -3.52 -9.57 13.47
CA GLU A 66 -4.09 -10.05 14.73
C GLU A 66 -5.07 -9.00 15.27
N LEU A 67 -6.26 -9.45 15.70
CA LEU A 67 -7.23 -8.57 16.34
C LEU A 67 -6.75 -8.23 17.76
N VAL A 68 -6.30 -6.99 17.95
CA VAL A 68 -5.84 -6.52 19.28
C VAL A 68 -6.99 -5.92 20.10
N ALA A 69 -7.94 -5.24 19.45
CA ALA A 69 -9.12 -4.66 20.07
C ALA A 69 -10.22 -4.35 19.04
N GLU A 70 -11.47 -4.32 19.49
CA GLU A 70 -12.62 -3.85 18.72
C GLU A 70 -13.28 -2.69 19.47
N GLU A 71 -13.32 -1.50 18.87
CA GLU A 71 -14.03 -0.35 19.45
C GLU A 71 -15.36 -0.19 18.74
N HIS A 72 -16.46 -0.40 19.47
CA HIS A 72 -17.80 -0.13 18.96
C HIS A 72 -17.98 1.39 18.91
N ALA A 73 -18.28 1.92 17.72
CA ALA A 73 -18.63 3.32 17.59
C ALA A 73 -19.77 3.66 18.57
N ALA A 74 -19.51 4.59 19.50
CA ALA A 74 -20.53 5.05 20.42
C ALA A 74 -21.73 5.57 19.62
N VAL A 75 -22.89 4.98 19.85
CA VAL A 75 -24.16 5.52 19.35
C VAL A 75 -24.31 6.90 19.96
N ARG A 76 -24.10 7.96 19.18
CA ARG A 76 -24.43 9.32 19.63
C ARG A 76 -25.95 9.42 19.75
N PRO A 77 -26.48 9.93 20.88
CA PRO A 77 -27.92 10.15 21.06
C PRO A 77 -28.45 11.25 20.15
#